data_AF-A0A8D2J0F1-F1
#
_entry.id   AF-A0A8D2J0F1-F1
#
_cell.length_a   1.000
_cell.length_b   1.000
_cell.length_c   1.000
_cell.angle_alpha   90.00
_cell.angle_beta   90.00
_cell.angle_gamma   90.00
#
_symmetry.space_group_name_H-M   'P 1'
#
loop_
_entity.id
_entity.type
_entity.pdbx_description
1 polymer ?
#
loop_
_entity_poly.entity_id
_entity_poly.type
_entity_poly.pdbx_seq_one_letter_code
_entity_poly.pdbx_strand_id
1 'polypeptide(L)'
;MAWAIHALVGLLGTGSWAAINGVWVELPLLVPSAPEGWLLPSCLTVIIQLANVGPLAVTLAHRLRPGWLDEVGAIYALLGLGVPSGPASL
;
A
#
# COMPACT_ATOMS: atom_id res chain seq x y z
N MET A 1 10.51 0.06 24.62
CA MET A 1 9.47 -0.65 23.85
C MET A 1 8.95 0.20 22.69
N ALA A 2 8.44 1.42 22.93
CA ALA A 2 7.88 2.28 21.88
C ALA A 2 8.86 2.63 20.74
N TRP A 3 10.13 2.91 21.04
CA TRP A 3 11.14 3.27 20.03
C TRP A 3 11.37 2.17 18.98
N ALA A 4 11.34 0.90 19.39
CA ALA A 4 11.53 -0.23 18.49
C ALA A 4 10.34 -0.39 17.54
N ILE A 5 9.12 -0.18 18.05
CA ILE A 5 7.90 -0.18 17.23
C ILE A 5 7.92 0.97 16.22
N HIS A 6 8.28 2.19 16.64
CA HIS A 6 8.40 3.32 15.71
C HIS A 6 9.48 3.07 14.64
N ALA A 7 10.60 2.45 15.00
CA ALA A 7 11.65 2.07 14.05
C ALA A 7 11.16 1.00 13.06
N LEU A 8 10.46 -0.04 13.53
CA LEU A 8 9.90 -1.10 12.67
C LEU A 8 8.84 -0.55 11.72
N VAL A 9 7.94 0.31 12.21
CA VAL A 9 6.92 0.98 11.38
C VAL A 9 7.60 1.90 10.35
N GLY A 10 8.62 2.65 10.77
CA GLY A 10 9.42 3.48 9.87
C GLY A 10 10.10 2.66 8.78
N LEU A 11 10.80 1.59 9.14
CA LEU A 11 11.48 0.68 8.22
C LEU A 11 10.49 0.01 7.25
N LEU A 12 9.35 -0.46 7.74
CA LEU A 12 8.29 -1.05 6.92
C LEU A 12 7.73 -0.03 5.92
N GLY A 13 7.46 1.19 6.37
CA GLY A 13 6.98 2.28 5.52
C GLY A 13 7.99 2.68 4.45
N THR A 14 9.26 2.90 4.85
CA THR A 14 10.33 3.24 3.92
C THR A 14 10.65 2.12 2.95
N GLY A 15 10.58 0.86 3.39
CA GLY A 15 10.79 -0.31 2.53
C GLY A 15 9.70 -0.45 1.47
N SER A 16 8.43 -0.26 1.86
CA SER A 16 7.29 -0.27 0.93
C SER A 16 7.40 0.84 -0.11
N TRP A 17 7.80 2.05 0.31
CA TRP A 17 8.01 3.18 -0.61
C TRP A 17 9.24 3.00 -1.50
N ALA A 18 10.34 2.47 -0.97
CA ALA A 18 11.55 2.20 -1.74
C ALA A 18 11.30 1.19 -2.87
N ALA A 19 10.49 0.15 -2.62
CA ALA A 19 10.11 -0.81 -3.64
C ALA A 19 9.37 -0.15 -4.82
N ILE A 20 8.41 0.75 -4.53
CA ILE A 20 7.69 1.50 -5.58
C ILE A 20 8.66 2.37 -6.39
N ASN A 21 9.57 3.09 -5.73
CA ASN A 21 10.56 3.92 -6.43
C ASN A 21 11.54 3.10 -7.27
N GLY A 22 11.96 1.93 -6.80
CA GLY A 22 12.80 1.01 -7.56
C GLY A 22 12.13 0.59 -8.87
N VAL A 23 10.86 0.19 -8.79
CA VAL A 23 10.05 -0.14 -9.98
C VAL A 23 9.96 1.04 -10.94
N TRP A 24 9.78 2.28 -10.46
CA TRP A 24 9.77 3.48 -11.30
C TRP A 24 11.10 3.79 -12.00
N VAL A 25 12.23 3.45 -11.38
CA VAL A 25 13.57 3.62 -11.98
C VAL A 25 13.82 2.55 -13.04
N GLU A 26 13.34 1.33 -12.82
CA GLU A 26 13.52 0.20 -13.74
C GLU A 26 12.54 0.25 -14.93
N LEU A 27 11.38 0.87 -14.75
CA LEU A 27 10.31 0.89 -15.76
C LEU A 27 10.72 1.50 -17.11
N PRO A 28 11.41 2.66 -17.18
CA PRO A 28 11.87 3.24 -18.44
C PRO A 28 12.85 2.35 -19.21
N LEU A 29 13.58 1.47 -18.51
CA LEU A 29 14.50 0.51 -19.13
C LEU A 29 13.75 -0.72 -19.68
N LEU A 30 12.59 -1.06 -19.10
CA LEU A 30 11.73 -2.17 -19.52
C LEU A 30 10.80 -1.79 -20.68
N VAL A 31 10.31 -0.54 -20.73
CA VAL A 31 9.37 -0.04 -21.75
C VAL A 31 9.81 -0.33 -23.20
N PRO A 32 11.09 -0.20 -23.60
CA PRO A 32 11.53 -0.49 -24.98
C PRO A 32 11.51 -1.98 -25.34
N SER A 33 11.56 -2.87 -24.34
CA SER A 33 11.67 -4.32 -24.52
C SER A 33 10.33 -5.05 -24.30
N ALA A 34 9.40 -4.41 -23.59
CA ALA A 34 8.11 -4.97 -23.24
C ALA A 34 7.09 -4.77 -24.38
N PRO A 35 6.34 -5.81 -24.78
CA PRO A 35 5.32 -5.69 -25.82
C PRO A 35 4.17 -4.74 -25.44
N GLU A 36 3.97 -4.45 -24.15
CA GLU A 36 2.95 -3.55 -23.63
C GLU A 36 3.38 -2.06 -23.60
N GLY A 37 4.68 -1.77 -23.76
CA GLY A 37 5.22 -0.41 -23.78
C GLY A 37 4.78 0.46 -22.59
N TRP A 38 4.21 1.64 -22.87
CA TRP A 38 3.79 2.62 -21.86
C TRP A 38 2.50 2.28 -21.11
N LEU A 39 1.85 1.15 -21.41
CA LEU A 39 0.70 0.68 -20.62
C LEU A 39 1.12 0.22 -19.22
N LEU A 40 2.32 -0.34 -19.06
CA LEU A 40 2.91 -0.73 -17.78
C LEU A 40 2.99 0.44 -16.77
N PRO A 41 3.66 1.57 -17.07
CA PRO A 41 3.71 2.73 -16.17
C PRO A 41 2.33 3.32 -15.89
N SER A 42 1.47 3.34 -16.91
CA SER A 42 0.13 3.92 -16.82
C SER A 42 -0.76 3.11 -15.86
N CYS A 43 -0.75 1.78 -15.99
CA CYS A 43 -1.46 0.87 -15.09
C CYS A 43 -0.95 1.01 -13.65
N LEU A 44 0.38 1.05 -13.48
CA LEU A 44 1.00 1.20 -12.17
C LEU A 44 0.62 2.51 -11.49
N THR A 45 0.58 3.61 -12.24
CA THR A 45 0.11 4.91 -11.73
C THR A 45 -1.34 4.84 -11.25
N VAL A 46 -2.23 4.22 -12.02
CA VAL A 46 -3.64 4.06 -11.63
C VAL A 46 -3.76 3.24 -10.34
N ILE A 47 -3.02 2.14 -10.21
CA ILE A 47 -3.04 1.30 -9.00
C ILE A 47 -2.51 2.08 -7.79
N ILE A 48 -1.44 2.88 -7.93
CA ILE A 48 -0.95 3.75 -6.83
C ILE A 48 -2.02 4.76 -6.42
N GLN A 49 -2.71 5.38 -7.37
CA GLN A 49 -3.79 6.33 -7.05
C GLN A 49 -4.96 5.63 -6.35
N LEU A 50 -5.31 4.41 -6.76
CA LEU A 50 -6.33 3.60 -6.09
C LEU A 50 -5.90 3.20 -4.67
N ALA A 51 -4.61 2.93 -4.43
CA ALA A 51 -4.10 2.65 -3.09
C ALA A 51 -4.29 3.84 -2.12
N ASN A 52 -4.25 5.08 -2.62
CA ASN A 52 -4.52 6.28 -1.81
C ASN A 52 -6.01 6.46 -1.45
N VAL A 53 -6.92 5.76 -2.12
CA VAL A 53 -8.37 5.80 -1.80
C VAL A 53 -8.64 5.24 -0.41
N GLY A 54 -7.88 4.24 0.05
CA GLY A 54 -8.03 3.66 1.39
C GLY A 54 -7.84 4.68 2.52
N PRO A 55 -6.66 5.33 2.63
CA PRO A 55 -6.42 6.40 3.60
C PRO A 55 -7.40 7.56 3.47
N LEU A 56 -7.76 7.95 2.23
CA LEU A 56 -8.72 9.02 1.98
C LEU A 56 -10.12 8.66 2.51
N ALA A 57 -10.59 7.43 2.28
CA ALA A 57 -11.87 6.93 2.77
C ALA A 57 -11.91 6.90 4.30
N VAL A 58 -10.84 6.42 4.95
CA VAL A 58 -10.71 6.43 6.42
C VAL A 58 -10.75 7.86 6.97
N THR A 59 -10.04 8.78 6.32
CA THR A 59 -10.00 10.20 6.70
C THR A 59 -11.38 10.85 6.53
N LEU A 60 -12.06 10.59 5.41
CA LEU A 60 -13.38 11.13 5.11
C LEU A 60 -14.43 10.59 6.09
N ALA A 61 -14.40 9.29 6.39
CA ALA A 61 -15.30 8.68 7.36
C ALA A 61 -15.12 9.27 8.77
N HIS A 62 -13.88 9.51 9.20
CA HIS A 62 -13.60 10.24 10.45
C HIS A 62 -14.13 11.67 10.44
N ARG A 63 -14.04 12.37 9.29
CA ARG A 63 -14.55 13.75 9.14
C ARG A 63 -16.07 13.85 9.11
N LEU A 64 -16.75 12.88 8.49
CA LEU A 64 -18.21 12.88 8.34
C LEU A 64 -18.93 12.34 9.57
N ARG A 65 -18.35 11.39 10.29
CA ARG A 65 -18.92 10.83 11.53
C ARG A 65 -17.82 10.47 12.54
N PRO A 66 -17.40 11.42 13.38
CA PRO A 66 -16.45 11.14 14.47
C PRO A 66 -17.06 10.10 15.41
N GLY A 67 -16.42 8.93 15.57
CA GLY A 67 -16.87 7.85 16.46
C GLY A 67 -17.59 6.66 15.79
N TRP A 68 -17.77 6.68 14.47
CA TRP A 68 -18.33 5.53 13.73
C TRP A 68 -17.30 4.47 13.34
N LEU A 69 -16.02 4.86 13.24
CA LEU A 69 -14.92 3.96 12.97
C LEU A 69 -14.22 3.64 14.28
N ASP A 70 -14.29 2.37 14.69
CA ASP A 70 -13.38 1.84 15.71
C ASP A 70 -11.98 1.71 15.08
N GLU A 71 -11.02 2.48 15.60
CA GLU A 71 -9.62 2.43 15.14
C GLU A 71 -9.08 1.00 15.17
N VAL A 72 -9.48 0.23 16.20
CA VAL A 72 -9.08 -1.17 16.35
C VAL A 72 -9.64 -2.02 15.21
N GLY A 73 -10.95 -1.91 14.92
CA GLY A 73 -11.58 -2.56 13.77
C GLY A 73 -10.97 -2.18 12.41
N ALA A 74 -10.63 -0.90 12.20
CA ALA A 74 -9.97 -0.45 10.97
C ALA A 74 -8.56 -1.02 10.81
N ILE A 75 -7.78 -1.08 11.90
CA ILE A 75 -6.45 -1.69 11.92
C ILE A 75 -6.54 -3.19 11.63
N TYR A 76 -7.49 -3.91 12.24
CA TYR A 76 -7.69 -5.34 11.96
C TYR A 76 -8.18 -5.60 10.53
N ALA A 77 -9.02 -4.74 9.97
CA ALA A 77 -9.44 -4.85 8.56
C ALA A 77 -8.25 -4.64 7.60
N LEU A 78 -7.41 -3.63 7.85
CA LEU A 78 -6.18 -3.38 7.09
C LEU A 78 -5.19 -4.55 7.19
N LEU A 79 -4.99 -5.09 8.39
CA LEU A 79 -4.15 -6.26 8.62
C LEU A 79 -4.71 -7.51 7.92
N GLY A 80 -6.03 -7.73 8.00
CA GLY A 80 -6.70 -8.86 7.35
C GLY A 80 -6.65 -8.81 5.83
N LEU A 81 -6.74 -7.61 5.24
CA LEU A 81 -6.56 -7.41 3.79
C LEU A 81 -5.12 -7.66 3.33
N GLY A 82 -4.13 -7.42 4.20
CA GLY A 82 -2.71 -7.62 3.91
C GLY A 82 -2.21 -9.05 4.14
N VAL A 83 -2.96 -9.89 4.87
CA VAL A 83 -2.63 -11.31 5.03
C VAL A 83 -3.18 -12.06 3.81
N PRO A 84 -2.33 -12.64 2.93
CA PRO A 84 -2.82 -13.65 2.02
C PRO A 84 -3.32 -14.80 2.88
N SER A 85 -4.63 -15.06 2.83
CA SER A 85 -5.24 -16.22 3.46
C SER A 85 -4.75 -17.47 2.73
N GLY A 86 -3.59 -17.95 3.14
CA GLY A 86 -3.06 -19.26 2.80
C GLY A 86 -2.55 -19.90 4.09
N PRO A 87 -3.32 -20.77 4.75
CA PRO A 87 -2.69 -21.73 5.63
C PRO A 87 -1.68 -22.51 4.78
N ALA A 88 -0.43 -22.54 5.24
CA ALA A 88 0.50 -23.56 4.85
C ALA A 88 -0.12 -24.92 5.22
N SER A 89 -0.88 -25.51 4.30
CA SER A 89 -1.29 -26.91 4.37
C SER A 89 -0.38 -27.68 3.41
N LEU A 90 0.64 -28.28 4.03
CA LEU A 90 1.28 -29.58 3.72
C LEU A 90 1.46 -29.97 2.25
#